data_AF-A0A2K1E738-F1
#
_entry.id   AF-A0A2K1E738-F1
#
_cell.length_a   1.000
_cell.length_b   1.000
_cell.length_c   1.000
_cell.angle_alpha   90.00
_cell.angle_beta   90.00
_cell.angle_gamma   90.00
#
_symmetry.space_group_name_H-M   'P 1'
#
loop_
_entity.id
_entity.type
_entity.pdbx_description
1 polymer ?
#
loop_
_entity_poly.entity_id
_entity_poly.type
_entity_poly.pdbx_seq_one_letter_code
_entity_poly.pdbx_strand_id
1 'polypeptide(L)'
;MADGYDELTDKEKQTLRLMVRGHDAKSAASELALSVHTINERLRAARRKLEVTSSREAARLVLEREGLAPEKPVSTDLGDVGSWQSDDDGGATAGMPARRPILAGVVIMLTLAAAALFLVPAIVQNDNAGGATQSLPSDVEVESAARTWLALLDAGDWEASYAATASSFRKANTLKLWSDTAEKVQSGLGKTLSREYIGQDDVPSPQGITIVKFRTDFANRAGVVETISLVREDGAWKVAGIYVS
;
A
#
# COMPACT_ATOMS: atom_id res chain seq x y z
N MET A 1 -17.49 19.53 -22.40
CA MET A 1 -17.01 18.43 -21.53
C MET A 1 -16.40 19.14 -20.33
N ALA A 2 -17.07 19.08 -19.18
CA ALA A 2 -16.49 19.61 -17.95
C ALA A 2 -15.26 18.74 -17.66
N ASP A 3 -14.09 19.36 -17.63
CA ASP A 3 -12.86 18.64 -17.37
C ASP A 3 -12.80 18.40 -15.85
N GLY A 4 -12.39 17.21 -15.40
CA GLY A 4 -12.40 16.84 -13.98
C GLY A 4 -11.59 17.81 -13.09
N TYR A 5 -10.73 18.62 -13.71
CA TYR A 5 -9.99 19.72 -13.10
C TYR A 5 -10.89 20.86 -12.55
N ASP A 6 -11.99 21.19 -13.23
CA ASP A 6 -12.89 22.27 -12.83
C ASP A 6 -13.75 21.87 -11.62
N GLU A 7 -13.92 20.57 -11.37
CA GLU A 7 -14.65 20.02 -10.23
C GLU A 7 -13.80 19.96 -8.95
N LEU A 8 -12.48 20.11 -9.07
CA LEU A 8 -11.57 20.13 -7.93
C LEU A 8 -11.74 21.42 -7.12
N THR A 9 -11.87 21.26 -5.80
CA THR A 9 -11.82 22.36 -4.84
C THR A 9 -10.40 22.91 -4.70
N ASP A 10 -10.27 24.16 -4.25
CA ASP A 10 -8.97 24.79 -4.03
C ASP A 10 -8.07 24.01 -3.06
N LYS A 11 -8.68 23.37 -2.05
CA LYS A 11 -7.98 22.54 -1.07
C LYS A 11 -7.43 21.25 -1.67
N GLU A 12 -8.15 20.65 -2.61
CA GLU A 12 -7.69 19.47 -3.36
C GLU A 12 -6.56 19.85 -4.31
N LYS A 13 -6.71 20.95 -5.07
CA LYS A 13 -5.66 21.49 -5.94
C LYS A 13 -4.38 21.81 -5.15
N GLN A 14 -4.50 22.48 -4.00
CA GLN A 14 -3.37 22.77 -3.11
C GLN A 14 -2.64 21.50 -2.67
N THR A 15 -3.39 20.46 -2.31
CA THR A 15 -2.81 19.17 -1.89
C THR A 15 -2.05 18.51 -3.05
N LEU A 16 -2.62 18.52 -4.26
CA LEU A 16 -1.98 17.96 -5.45
C LEU A 16 -0.72 18.73 -5.87
N ARG A 17 -0.68 20.05 -5.71
CA ARG A 17 0.54 20.85 -5.96
C ARG A 17 1.70 20.44 -5.05
N LEU A 18 1.43 20.11 -3.78
CA LEU A 18 2.45 19.58 -2.88
C LEU A 18 2.97 18.22 -3.35
N MET A 19 2.09 17.35 -3.85
CA MET A 19 2.50 16.05 -4.38
C MET A 19 3.46 16.19 -5.58
N VAL A 20 3.22 17.17 -6.47
CA VAL A 20 4.14 17.45 -7.59
C VAL A 20 5.52 17.87 -7.09
N ARG A 21 5.58 18.66 -6.01
CA ARG A 21 6.83 19.12 -5.39
C ARG A 21 7.58 18.03 -4.63
N GLY A 22 7.10 16.78 -4.67
CA GLY A 22 7.74 15.63 -4.05
C GLY A 22 7.31 15.36 -2.61
N HIS A 23 6.31 16.08 -2.09
CA HIS A 23 5.74 15.76 -0.78
C HIS A 23 4.95 14.45 -0.86
N ASP A 24 5.01 13.68 0.22
CA ASP A 24 4.08 12.59 0.51
C ASP A 24 2.92 13.07 1.39
N ALA A 25 1.93 12.22 1.67
CA ALA A 25 0.77 12.60 2.46
C ALA A 25 1.13 13.08 3.88
N LYS A 26 2.20 12.54 4.48
CA LYS A 26 2.66 12.89 5.83
C LYS A 26 3.32 14.26 5.87
N SER A 27 4.22 14.53 4.94
CA SER A 27 4.89 15.83 4.79
C SER A 27 3.91 16.91 4.33
N ALA A 28 2.96 16.60 3.44
CA ALA A 28 1.90 17.54 3.06
C ALA A 28 0.94 17.86 4.22
N ALA A 29 0.68 16.89 5.11
CA ALA A 29 -0.10 17.11 6.31
C ALA A 29 0.62 18.06 7.28
N SER A 30 1.94 17.87 7.47
CA SER A 30 2.78 18.78 8.26
C SER A 30 2.81 20.20 7.67
N GLU A 31 2.97 20.31 6.35
CA GLU A 31 3.03 21.60 5.64
C GLU A 31 1.70 22.37 5.72
N LEU A 32 0.57 21.67 5.62
CA LEU A 32 -0.76 22.28 5.67
C LEU A 32 -1.34 22.39 7.08
N ALA A 33 -0.59 21.99 8.11
CA ALA A 33 -1.06 21.88 9.50
C ALA A 33 -2.39 21.11 9.64
N LEU A 34 -2.49 19.99 8.92
CA LEU A 34 -3.67 19.10 8.90
C LEU A 34 -3.29 17.69 9.35
N SER A 35 -4.29 16.85 9.63
CA SER A 35 -4.04 15.43 9.85
C SER A 35 -3.76 14.72 8.51
N VAL A 36 -2.94 13.66 8.57
CA VAL A 36 -2.67 12.79 7.42
C VAL A 36 -3.96 12.22 6.83
N HIS A 37 -4.93 11.90 7.70
CA HIS A 37 -6.25 11.42 7.28
C HIS A 37 -6.99 12.45 6.42
N THR A 38 -7.02 13.73 6.82
CA THR A 38 -7.64 14.79 6.01
C THR A 38 -6.96 14.96 4.65
N ILE A 39 -5.64 14.82 4.58
CA ILE A 39 -4.90 14.83 3.31
C ILE A 39 -5.29 13.66 2.42
N ASN A 40 -5.36 12.45 2.99
CA ASN A 40 -5.75 11.25 2.27
C ASN A 40 -7.18 11.35 1.71
N GLU A 41 -8.12 11.90 2.49
CA GLU A 41 -9.49 12.14 2.02
C GLU A 41 -9.53 13.12 0.85
N ARG A 42 -8.75 14.21 0.89
CA ARG A 42 -8.64 15.16 -0.24
C ARG A 42 -8.04 14.49 -1.47
N LEU A 43 -6.98 13.70 -1.32
CA LEU A 43 -6.36 12.96 -2.42
C LEU A 43 -7.31 11.92 -3.03
N ARG A 44 -8.16 11.28 -2.21
CA ARG A 44 -9.19 10.35 -2.66
C ARG A 44 -10.29 11.08 -3.43
N ALA A 45 -10.81 12.19 -2.90
CA ALA A 45 -11.82 12.99 -3.57
C ALA A 45 -11.32 13.54 -4.92
N ALA A 46 -10.08 14.02 -4.97
CA ALA A 46 -9.43 14.46 -6.19
C ALA A 46 -9.31 13.36 -7.25
N ARG A 47 -8.89 12.14 -6.86
CA ARG A 47 -8.79 11.00 -7.78
C ARG A 47 -10.14 10.62 -8.40
N ARG A 48 -11.22 10.67 -7.60
CA ARG A 48 -12.58 10.39 -8.10
C ARG A 48 -13.03 11.40 -9.16
N LYS A 49 -12.74 12.69 -8.94
CA LYS A 49 -13.10 13.78 -9.87
C LYS A 49 -12.29 13.77 -11.16
N LEU A 50 -11.01 13.42 -11.06
CA LEU A 50 -10.11 13.31 -12.21
C LEU A 50 -10.17 11.95 -12.91
N GLU A 51 -10.98 11.02 -12.41
CA GLU A 51 -11.10 9.65 -12.91
C GLU A 51 -9.77 8.88 -13.00
N VAL A 52 -8.82 9.20 -12.11
CA VAL A 52 -7.50 8.54 -12.06
C VAL A 52 -7.33 7.64 -10.85
N THR A 53 -6.46 6.64 -10.97
CA THR A 53 -6.24 5.65 -9.91
C THR A 53 -5.14 6.05 -8.93
N SER A 54 -4.21 6.92 -9.36
CA SER A 54 -3.04 7.33 -8.58
C SER A 54 -3.02 8.82 -8.24
N SER A 55 -2.69 9.15 -7.00
CA SER A 55 -2.54 10.55 -6.58
C SER A 55 -1.38 11.25 -7.28
N ARG A 56 -0.34 10.51 -7.71
CA ARG A 56 0.75 11.06 -8.52
C ARG A 56 0.32 11.37 -9.95
N GLU A 57 -0.60 10.58 -10.49
CA GLU A 57 -1.19 10.82 -11.80
C GLU A 57 -2.15 12.02 -11.76
N ALA A 58 -3.01 12.10 -10.74
CA ALA A 58 -3.85 13.27 -10.47
C ALA A 58 -3.01 14.56 -10.37
N ALA A 59 -1.88 14.49 -9.66
CA ALA A 59 -0.96 15.61 -9.51
C ALA A 59 -0.34 16.04 -10.85
N ARG A 60 0.00 15.08 -11.72
CA ARG A 60 0.51 15.37 -13.08
C ARG A 60 -0.55 16.03 -13.96
N LEU A 61 -1.80 15.59 -13.91
CA LEU A 61 -2.88 16.21 -14.68
C LEU A 61 -3.15 17.65 -14.25
N VAL A 62 -3.15 17.90 -12.94
CA VAL A 62 -3.25 19.27 -12.40
C VAL A 62 -2.05 20.12 -12.83
N LEU A 63 -0.85 19.55 -12.84
CA LEU A 63 0.36 20.25 -13.29
C LEU A 63 0.28 20.68 -14.75
N GLU A 64 -0.15 19.77 -15.63
CA GLU A 64 -0.30 20.01 -17.07
C GLU A 64 -1.34 21.10 -17.35
N ARG A 65 -2.44 21.12 -16.57
CA ARG A 65 -3.48 22.15 -16.67
C ARG A 65 -3.06 23.51 -16.10
N GLU A 66 -2.32 23.53 -15.01
CA GLU A 66 -1.89 24.77 -14.35
C GLU A 66 -0.64 25.40 -15.01
N GLY A 67 0.04 24.68 -15.90
CA GLY A 67 1.26 25.15 -16.57
C GLY A 67 2.41 25.45 -15.61
N LEU A 68 2.34 24.97 -14.37
CA LEU A 68 3.39 25.14 -13.36
C LEU A 68 4.56 24.23 -13.75
N ALA A 69 5.56 24.76 -14.46
CA ALA A 69 6.78 23.98 -14.73
C ALA A 69 7.45 23.59 -13.40
N PRO A 70 7.83 22.31 -13.18
CA PRO A 70 8.72 21.99 -12.09
C PRO A 70 10.06 22.70 -12.37
N GLU A 71 10.58 23.45 -11.39
CA GLU A 71 11.97 23.87 -11.44
C GLU A 71 12.83 22.61 -11.56
N LYS A 72 13.46 22.45 -12.72
CA LYS A 72 14.39 21.36 -12.96
C LYS A 72 15.53 21.52 -11.95
N PRO A 73 15.85 20.53 -11.12
CA PRO A 73 17.10 20.59 -10.38
C PRO A 73 18.22 20.60 -11.42
N VAL A 74 18.90 21.75 -11.49
CA VAL A 74 20.17 21.90 -12.19
C VAL A 74 21.11 20.85 -11.59
N SER A 75 21.56 19.92 -12.43
CA SER A 75 22.71 19.08 -12.11
C SER A 75 23.89 20.01 -11.87
N THR A 76 24.20 20.25 -10.59
CA THR A 76 25.43 20.96 -10.25
C THR A 76 26.57 19.97 -10.48
N ASP A 77 27.37 20.36 -11.46
CA ASP A 77 28.69 19.85 -11.82
C ASP A 77 29.50 19.48 -10.57
N LEU A 78 29.68 18.17 -10.32
CA LEU A 78 30.63 17.69 -9.33
C LEU A 78 31.98 17.57 -10.04
N GLY A 79 32.72 18.68 -9.97
CA GLY A 79 34.04 18.82 -10.53
C GLY A 79 35.07 17.85 -9.93
N ASP A 80 35.85 17.32 -10.86
CA ASP A 80 37.29 17.15 -10.85
C ASP A 80 37.95 16.01 -10.06
N VAL A 81 38.94 15.47 -10.78
CA VAL A 81 39.64 14.21 -10.63
C VAL A 81 40.68 14.21 -9.50
N GLY A 82 40.70 13.11 -8.75
CA GLY A 82 41.87 12.68 -7.98
C GLY A 82 42.41 11.39 -8.57
N SER A 83 43.21 11.51 -9.63
CA SER A 83 43.96 10.42 -10.26
C SER A 83 45.10 9.94 -9.35
N TRP A 84 45.10 8.67 -8.92
CA TRP A 84 46.31 7.86 -8.68
C TRP A 84 45.88 6.39 -8.59
N GLN A 85 46.57 5.37 -9.09
CA GLN A 85 47.62 5.17 -10.07
C GLN A 85 47.60 3.65 -10.25
N SER A 86 47.52 3.15 -11.49
CA SER A 86 47.60 1.73 -11.77
C SER A 86 49.07 1.30 -11.66
N ASP A 87 49.35 0.34 -10.78
CA ASP A 87 50.50 -0.53 -10.92
C ASP A 87 49.98 -1.96 -11.09
N ASP A 88 50.26 -2.50 -12.27
CA ASP A 88 50.01 -3.85 -12.72
C ASP A 88 51.29 -4.65 -12.41
N ASP A 89 51.16 -5.81 -11.75
CA ASP A 89 52.06 -6.96 -12.00
C ASP A 89 51.58 -8.23 -11.29
N GLY A 90 51.20 -9.22 -12.11
CA GLY A 90 51.72 -10.58 -12.01
C GLY A 90 51.10 -11.58 -11.01
N GLY A 91 50.24 -12.48 -11.54
CA GLY A 91 50.46 -13.91 -11.34
C GLY A 91 49.48 -14.74 -10.50
N ALA A 92 48.76 -15.61 -11.21
CA ALA A 92 48.36 -16.97 -10.82
C ALA A 92 47.18 -17.21 -9.83
N THR A 93 46.07 -17.65 -10.43
CA THR A 93 45.23 -18.81 -10.04
C THR A 93 44.74 -18.92 -8.58
N ALA A 94 43.47 -18.56 -8.33
CA ALA A 94 42.50 -19.39 -7.61
C ALA A 94 41.15 -18.67 -7.43
N GLY A 95 40.06 -19.38 -7.70
CA GLY A 95 38.77 -19.15 -7.07
C GLY A 95 37.93 -17.98 -7.58
N MET A 96 37.13 -18.24 -8.62
CA MET A 96 35.94 -17.45 -8.95
C MET A 96 35.00 -17.43 -7.72
N PRO A 97 34.76 -16.30 -7.02
CA PRO A 97 33.67 -16.27 -6.06
C PRO A 97 32.38 -16.20 -6.87
N ALA A 98 31.65 -17.33 -6.86
CA ALA A 98 30.30 -17.40 -7.36
C ALA A 98 29.51 -16.21 -6.82
N ARG A 99 29.02 -15.37 -7.73
CA ARG A 99 28.03 -14.33 -7.46
C ARG A 99 26.85 -15.00 -6.78
N ARG A 100 26.81 -14.94 -5.45
CA ARG A 100 25.63 -15.30 -4.68
C ARG A 100 24.52 -14.38 -5.16
N PRO A 101 23.41 -14.88 -5.73
CA PRO A 101 22.27 -14.02 -5.94
C PRO A 101 21.91 -13.47 -4.56
N ILE A 102 21.94 -12.14 -4.43
CA ILE A 102 21.29 -11.42 -3.36
C ILE A 102 19.94 -12.10 -3.18
N LEU A 103 19.69 -12.59 -1.96
CA LEU A 103 18.47 -13.27 -1.57
C LEU A 103 17.34 -12.25 -1.77
N ALA A 104 16.85 -12.17 -3.02
CA ALA A 104 15.68 -11.46 -3.43
C ALA A 104 14.58 -11.87 -2.47
N GLY A 105 13.89 -10.87 -1.94
CA GLY A 105 12.86 -11.04 -0.92
C GLY A 105 12.02 -12.27 -1.25
N VAL A 106 11.85 -13.12 -0.24
CA VAL A 106 10.93 -14.24 -0.29
C VAL A 106 9.54 -13.67 -0.61
N VAL A 107 9.19 -13.61 -1.90
CA VAL A 107 7.86 -13.26 -2.39
C VAL A 107 6.97 -14.45 -2.06
N ILE A 108 6.41 -14.42 -0.85
CA ILE A 108 5.36 -15.37 -0.47
C ILE A 108 4.03 -14.77 -0.92
N MET A 109 3.69 -15.10 -2.16
CA MET A 109 2.35 -14.93 -2.71
C MET A 109 1.45 -16.04 -2.15
N LEU A 110 0.71 -15.75 -1.08
CA LEU A 110 -0.52 -16.45 -0.78
C LEU A 110 -1.70 -15.64 -1.32
N THR A 111 -1.78 -15.57 -2.65
CA THR A 111 -2.98 -15.08 -3.35
C THR A 111 -3.80 -16.28 -3.83
N LEU A 112 -5.10 -16.28 -3.54
CA LEU A 112 -6.09 -16.86 -4.43
C LEU A 112 -7.01 -15.76 -4.98
N ALA A 113 -6.83 -15.50 -6.28
CA ALA A 113 -7.72 -14.89 -7.26
C ALA A 113 -8.34 -13.50 -6.99
N ALA A 114 -7.69 -12.48 -7.54
CA ALA A 114 -8.40 -11.39 -8.24
C ALA A 114 -7.57 -10.94 -9.46
N ALA A 115 -7.28 -11.88 -10.36
CA ALA A 115 -6.80 -11.54 -11.69
C ALA A 115 -8.01 -11.34 -12.62
N ALA A 116 -8.19 -10.10 -13.06
CA ALA A 116 -8.87 -9.64 -14.28
C ALA A 116 -10.38 -9.94 -14.45
N LEU A 117 -11.21 -8.90 -14.50
CA LEU A 117 -11.58 -8.27 -15.79
C LEU A 117 -12.36 -6.97 -15.57
N PHE A 118 -11.94 -5.96 -16.33
CA PHE A 118 -12.69 -4.75 -16.64
C PHE A 118 -14.06 -5.06 -17.30
N LEU A 119 -14.90 -4.02 -17.30
CA LEU A 119 -16.20 -3.85 -17.97
C LEU A 119 -17.44 -4.46 -17.28
N VAL A 120 -18.17 -3.59 -16.58
CA VAL A 120 -19.64 -3.64 -16.55
C VAL A 120 -20.14 -2.23 -16.87
N PRO A 121 -21.06 -2.04 -17.84
CA PRO A 121 -21.61 -0.74 -18.17
C PRO A 121 -22.48 -0.24 -17.02
N ALA A 122 -22.43 1.07 -16.76
CA ALA A 122 -23.39 1.72 -15.88
C ALA A 122 -24.79 1.59 -16.48
N ILE A 123 -25.54 0.57 -16.06
CA ILE A 123 -26.99 0.59 -16.18
C ILE A 123 -27.46 1.60 -15.14
N VAL A 124 -27.85 2.78 -15.63
CA VAL A 124 -28.55 3.78 -14.84
C VAL A 124 -29.89 3.18 -14.42
N GLN A 125 -29.99 2.75 -13.16
CA GLN A 125 -31.27 2.55 -12.50
C GLN A 125 -31.52 3.75 -11.59
N ASN A 126 -32.26 4.73 -12.12
CA ASN A 126 -33.09 5.57 -11.27
C ASN A 126 -34.21 4.68 -10.76
N ASP A 127 -34.27 4.46 -9.45
CA ASP A 127 -35.55 4.32 -8.76
C ASP A 127 -35.42 4.72 -7.29
N ASN A 128 -36.27 5.66 -6.91
CA ASN A 128 -36.56 6.07 -5.54
C ASN A 128 -37.29 4.93 -4.82
N ALA A 129 -36.65 4.30 -3.83
CA ALA A 129 -37.33 3.63 -2.72
C ALA A 129 -36.31 3.35 -1.61
N GLY A 130 -36.71 3.63 -0.35
CA GLY A 130 -35.87 3.53 0.84
C GLY A 130 -35.08 2.22 0.93
N GLY A 131 -33.76 2.34 0.87
CA GLY A 131 -32.81 1.29 1.22
C GLY A 131 -31.97 1.77 2.40
N ALA A 132 -31.89 0.95 3.44
CA ALA A 132 -31.06 1.21 4.62
C ALA A 132 -29.66 1.66 4.17
N THR A 133 -29.25 2.84 4.61
CA THR A 133 -27.87 3.31 4.47
C THR A 133 -26.98 2.32 5.20
N GLN A 134 -26.37 1.38 4.48
CA GLN A 134 -25.21 0.67 4.98
C GLN A 134 -24.17 1.74 5.26
N SER A 135 -24.02 2.09 6.54
CA SER A 135 -23.02 3.04 6.99
C SER A 135 -21.67 2.42 6.63
N LEU A 136 -20.86 3.14 5.85
CA LEU A 136 -19.47 2.75 5.62
C LEU A 136 -18.84 2.48 6.99
N PRO A 137 -18.13 1.34 7.17
CA PRO A 137 -17.51 1.05 8.44
C PRO A 137 -16.52 2.15 8.78
N SER A 138 -16.52 2.58 10.05
CA SER A 138 -15.55 3.58 10.48
C SER A 138 -14.14 2.99 10.34
N ASP A 139 -13.20 3.77 9.79
CA ASP A 139 -11.80 3.36 9.63
C ASP A 139 -11.19 2.73 10.91
N VAL A 140 -11.62 3.21 12.08
CA VAL A 140 -11.20 2.72 13.40
C VAL A 140 -11.59 1.25 13.63
N GLU A 141 -12.79 0.83 13.21
CA GLU A 141 -13.26 -0.54 13.40
C GLU A 141 -12.43 -1.52 12.56
N VAL A 142 -12.17 -1.16 11.30
CA VAL A 142 -11.42 -2.00 10.36
C VAL A 142 -9.95 -2.08 10.77
N GLU A 143 -9.35 -0.94 11.16
CA GLU A 143 -7.98 -0.91 11.69
C GLU A 143 -7.87 -1.79 12.94
N SER A 144 -8.81 -1.67 13.88
CA SER A 144 -8.81 -2.46 15.12
C SER A 144 -8.91 -3.97 14.85
N ALA A 145 -9.75 -4.37 13.89
CA ALA A 145 -9.85 -5.77 13.48
C ALA A 145 -8.54 -6.30 12.89
N ALA A 146 -7.91 -5.53 12.00
CA ALA A 146 -6.62 -5.90 11.41
C ALA A 146 -5.52 -6.01 12.47
N ARG A 147 -5.45 -5.07 13.42
CA ARG A 147 -4.48 -5.11 14.53
C ARG A 147 -4.68 -6.33 15.44
N THR A 148 -5.93 -6.65 15.75
CA THR A 148 -6.26 -7.81 16.59
C THR A 148 -5.77 -9.10 15.93
N TRP A 149 -5.98 -9.24 14.62
CA TRP A 149 -5.51 -10.39 13.87
C TRP A 149 -3.97 -10.43 13.76
N LEU A 150 -3.32 -9.29 13.50
CA LEU A 150 -1.85 -9.20 13.45
C LEU A 150 -1.20 -9.54 14.81
N ALA A 151 -1.86 -9.26 15.93
CA ALA A 151 -1.36 -9.66 17.25
C ALA A 151 -1.32 -11.19 17.42
N LEU A 152 -2.22 -11.93 16.77
CA LEU A 152 -2.17 -13.40 16.74
C LEU A 152 -0.93 -13.88 15.97
N LEU A 153 -0.59 -13.21 14.87
CA LEU A 153 0.64 -13.51 14.13
C LEU A 153 1.89 -13.22 14.95
N ASP A 154 1.94 -12.05 15.61
CA ASP A 154 3.08 -11.66 16.44
C ASP A 154 3.28 -12.62 17.62
N ALA A 155 2.19 -13.19 18.16
CA ALA A 155 2.22 -14.19 19.22
C ALA A 155 2.60 -15.61 18.73
N GLY A 156 2.66 -15.83 17.42
CA GLY A 156 2.89 -17.16 16.84
C GLY A 156 1.67 -18.09 16.92
N ASP A 157 0.48 -17.56 17.16
CA ASP A 157 -0.75 -18.35 17.27
C ASP A 157 -1.34 -18.63 15.86
N TRP A 158 -0.76 -19.63 15.19
CA TRP A 158 -1.13 -20.00 13.82
C TRP A 158 -2.55 -20.55 13.70
N GLU A 159 -3.01 -21.27 14.72
CA GLU A 159 -4.36 -21.83 14.75
C GLU A 159 -5.41 -20.72 14.90
N ALA A 160 -5.22 -19.80 15.86
CA ALA A 160 -6.15 -18.69 16.06
C ALA A 160 -6.13 -17.73 14.86
N SER A 161 -4.95 -17.40 14.33
CA SER A 161 -4.84 -16.51 13.16
C SER A 161 -5.51 -17.10 11.92
N TYR A 162 -5.42 -18.43 11.71
CA TYR A 162 -6.14 -19.13 10.64
C TYR A 162 -7.66 -19.19 10.88
N ALA A 163 -8.09 -19.46 12.12
CA ALA A 163 -9.51 -19.47 12.47
C ALA A 163 -10.17 -18.09 12.27
N ALA A 164 -9.40 -17.02 12.45
CA ALA A 164 -9.85 -15.64 12.27
C ALA A 164 -9.88 -15.15 10.80
N THR A 165 -9.47 -15.96 9.82
CA THR A 165 -9.57 -15.60 8.39
C THR A 165 -11.01 -15.71 7.87
N ALA A 166 -11.23 -15.28 6.64
CA ALA A 166 -12.48 -15.44 5.93
C ALA A 166 -12.69 -16.90 5.50
N SER A 167 -13.95 -17.26 5.25
CA SER A 167 -14.32 -18.57 4.75
C SER A 167 -13.73 -18.85 3.36
N SER A 168 -13.60 -17.83 2.52
CA SER A 168 -12.88 -17.90 1.24
C SER A 168 -11.41 -18.29 1.44
N PHE A 169 -10.72 -17.69 2.41
CA PHE A 169 -9.32 -18.00 2.72
C PHE A 169 -9.15 -19.45 3.19
N ARG A 170 -10.04 -19.95 4.07
CA ARG A 170 -10.00 -21.33 4.57
C ARG A 170 -10.36 -22.39 3.51
N LYS A 171 -11.18 -22.03 2.51
CA LYS A 171 -11.42 -22.91 1.35
C LYS A 171 -10.20 -23.01 0.44
N ALA A 172 -9.44 -21.93 0.37
CA ALA A 172 -8.24 -21.78 -0.46
C ALA A 172 -6.97 -22.37 0.16
N ASN A 173 -6.90 -22.44 1.49
CA ASN A 173 -5.69 -22.77 2.24
C ASN A 173 -5.97 -23.78 3.35
N THR A 174 -4.96 -24.54 3.77
CA THR A 174 -5.02 -25.38 4.97
C THR A 174 -4.29 -24.72 6.13
N LEU A 175 -4.65 -25.09 7.37
CA LEU A 175 -3.92 -24.64 8.57
C LEU A 175 -2.43 -24.95 8.46
N LYS A 176 -2.06 -26.15 7.98
CA LYS A 176 -0.66 -26.55 7.80
C LYS A 176 0.09 -25.66 6.81
N LEU A 177 -0.51 -25.41 5.63
CA LEU A 177 0.11 -24.54 4.63
C LEU A 177 0.29 -23.12 5.17
N TRP A 178 -0.70 -22.63 5.91
CA TRP A 178 -0.65 -21.33 6.56
C TRP A 178 0.45 -21.25 7.62
N SER A 179 0.50 -22.20 8.56
CA SER A 179 1.49 -22.21 9.65
C SER A 179 2.92 -22.31 9.11
N ASP A 180 3.18 -23.24 8.19
CA ASP A 180 4.51 -23.44 7.59
C ASP A 180 5.00 -22.16 6.88
N THR A 181 4.06 -21.46 6.23
CA THR A 181 4.35 -20.22 5.50
C THR A 181 4.57 -19.05 6.45
N ALA A 182 3.69 -18.87 7.45
CA ALA A 182 3.77 -17.80 8.43
C ALA A 182 5.06 -17.89 9.26
N GLU A 183 5.43 -19.09 9.70
CA GLU A 183 6.68 -19.35 10.45
C GLU A 183 7.91 -18.99 9.61
N LYS A 184 7.93 -19.35 8.32
CA LYS A 184 9.02 -18.99 7.41
C LYS A 184 9.13 -17.49 7.20
N VAL A 185 8.01 -16.78 7.08
CA VAL A 185 8.00 -15.30 6.97
C VAL A 185 8.51 -14.67 8.26
N GLN A 186 7.96 -15.08 9.41
CA GLN A 186 8.28 -14.50 10.71
C GLN A 186 9.74 -14.74 11.11
N SER A 187 10.27 -15.95 10.86
CA SER A 187 11.69 -16.25 11.10
C SER A 187 12.63 -15.39 10.22
N GLY A 188 12.22 -15.08 8.99
CA GLY A 188 12.97 -14.20 8.09
C GLY A 188 12.95 -12.73 8.54
N LEU A 189 11.79 -12.21 8.92
CA LEU A 189 11.61 -10.80 9.33
C LEU A 189 12.11 -10.53 10.76
N GLY A 190 11.99 -11.51 11.65
CA GLY A 190 12.28 -11.36 13.07
C GLY A 190 11.12 -10.73 13.84
N LYS A 191 11.35 -10.43 15.13
CA LYS A 191 10.33 -9.86 16.03
C LYS A 191 9.85 -8.49 15.54
N THR A 192 8.54 -8.25 15.62
CA THR A 192 7.92 -6.93 15.40
C THR A 192 8.40 -5.93 16.45
N LEU A 193 8.99 -4.82 16.02
CA LEU A 193 9.47 -3.73 16.86
C LEU A 193 8.46 -2.56 16.91
N SER A 194 7.92 -2.19 15.75
CA SER A 194 6.94 -1.10 15.60
C SER A 194 5.95 -1.44 14.49
N ARG A 195 4.72 -0.93 14.57
CA ARG A 195 3.68 -1.08 13.54
C ARG A 195 2.79 0.17 13.47
N GLU A 196 3.03 1.01 12.46
CA GLU A 196 2.29 2.25 12.18
C GLU A 196 1.18 1.99 11.15
N TYR A 197 -0.05 2.43 11.43
CA TYR A 197 -1.12 2.41 10.43
C TYR A 197 -0.87 3.49 9.39
N ILE A 198 -0.83 3.13 8.11
CA ILE A 198 -0.51 4.05 7.02
C ILE A 198 -1.69 4.33 6.08
N GLY A 199 -2.78 3.57 6.19
CA GLY A 199 -4.04 3.90 5.52
C GLY A 199 -4.93 2.71 5.18
N GLN A 200 -6.11 3.04 4.70
CA GLN A 200 -7.13 2.10 4.24
C GLN A 200 -7.51 2.45 2.80
N ASP A 201 -7.60 1.45 1.94
CA ASP A 201 -8.13 1.57 0.59
C ASP A 201 -9.45 0.79 0.52
N ASP A 202 -10.54 1.48 0.22
CA ASP A 202 -11.78 0.83 -0.16
C ASP A 202 -11.72 0.53 -1.65
N VAL A 203 -11.68 -0.74 -2.01
CA VAL A 203 -11.55 -1.18 -3.41
C VAL A 203 -12.92 -1.60 -3.88
N PRO A 204 -13.45 -1.07 -5.00
CA PRO A 204 -14.68 -1.55 -5.59
C PRO A 204 -14.59 -3.05 -5.83
N SER A 205 -15.27 -3.80 -4.98
CA SER A 205 -15.14 -5.24 -4.86
C SER A 205 -16.55 -5.80 -4.76
N PRO A 206 -16.94 -6.74 -5.64
CA PRO A 206 -18.22 -7.44 -5.50
C PRO A 206 -18.37 -8.15 -4.15
N GLN A 207 -17.25 -8.40 -3.48
CA GLN A 207 -17.14 -9.13 -2.21
C GLN A 207 -17.03 -8.18 -1.00
N GLY A 208 -17.05 -6.86 -1.20
CA GLY A 208 -16.93 -5.89 -0.12
C GLY A 208 -15.58 -5.91 0.60
N ILE A 209 -14.49 -6.06 -0.16
CA ILE A 209 -13.13 -6.10 0.41
C ILE A 209 -12.69 -4.69 0.83
N THR A 210 -12.25 -4.58 2.07
CA THR A 210 -11.56 -3.39 2.60
C THR A 210 -10.08 -3.71 2.80
N ILE A 211 -9.18 -2.87 2.29
CA ILE A 211 -7.74 -3.04 2.44
C ILE A 211 -7.21 -2.11 3.53
N VAL A 212 -6.43 -2.65 4.46
CA VAL A 212 -5.71 -1.91 5.51
C VAL A 212 -4.22 -2.11 5.32
N LYS A 213 -3.43 -1.04 5.49
CA LYS A 213 -1.97 -1.06 5.34
C LYS A 213 -1.27 -0.60 6.60
N PHE A 214 -0.21 -1.30 6.97
CA PHE A 214 0.71 -0.94 8.02
C PHE A 214 2.14 -0.81 7.49
N ARG A 215 2.92 0.10 8.07
CA ARG A 215 4.37 0.11 7.98
C ARG A 215 4.94 -0.45 9.26
N THR A 216 5.79 -1.46 9.13
CA THR A 216 6.24 -2.29 10.25
C THR A 216 7.74 -2.41 10.22
N ASP A 217 8.36 -2.12 11.36
CA ASP A 217 9.77 -2.40 11.57
C ASP A 217 9.90 -3.72 12.30
N PHE A 218 10.54 -4.68 11.66
CA PHE A 218 10.93 -5.95 12.26
C PHE A 218 12.41 -5.94 12.61
N ALA A 219 12.83 -6.83 13.51
CA ALA A 219 14.20 -6.93 13.99
C ALA A 219 15.23 -7.09 12.86
N ASN A 220 14.90 -7.81 11.78
CA ASN A 220 15.81 -8.06 10.66
C ASN A 220 15.53 -7.17 9.44
N ARG A 221 14.40 -6.44 9.41
CA ARG A 221 13.99 -5.60 8.28
C ARG A 221 13.05 -4.47 8.71
N ALA A 222 13.48 -3.24 8.49
CA ALA A 222 12.69 -2.04 8.73
C ALA A 222 11.86 -1.63 7.50
N GLY A 223 10.79 -0.87 7.72
CA GLY A 223 9.99 -0.24 6.66
C GLY A 223 9.16 -1.20 5.83
N VAL A 224 8.89 -2.40 6.33
CA VAL A 224 8.08 -3.42 5.64
C VAL A 224 6.63 -2.96 5.58
N VAL A 225 5.97 -3.16 4.45
CA VAL A 225 4.55 -2.84 4.29
C VAL A 225 3.73 -4.12 4.39
N GLU A 226 2.89 -4.19 5.41
CA GLU A 226 1.87 -5.23 5.58
C GLU A 226 0.55 -4.74 5.00
N THR A 227 0.00 -5.42 4.00
CA THR A 227 -1.30 -5.15 3.37
C THR A 227 -2.28 -6.24 3.74
N ILE A 228 -3.34 -5.89 4.46
CA ILE A 228 -4.36 -6.81 4.97
C ILE A 228 -5.67 -6.55 4.23
N SER A 229 -6.20 -7.58 3.59
CA SER A 229 -7.53 -7.55 2.99
C SER A 229 -8.54 -8.14 3.97
N LEU A 230 -9.60 -7.40 4.26
CA LEU A 230 -10.68 -7.82 5.15
C LEU A 230 -12.02 -7.85 4.42
N VAL A 231 -12.88 -8.76 4.83
CA VAL A 231 -14.29 -8.85 4.41
C VAL A 231 -15.14 -8.99 5.66
N ARG A 232 -16.41 -8.56 5.57
CA ARG A 232 -17.37 -8.74 6.66
C ARG A 232 -18.13 -10.04 6.46
N GLU A 233 -17.95 -11.00 7.35
CA GLU A 233 -18.69 -12.27 7.39
C GLU A 233 -19.45 -12.34 8.73
N ASP A 234 -20.75 -12.59 8.68
CA ASP A 234 -21.62 -12.74 9.86
C ASP A 234 -21.51 -11.56 10.86
N GLY A 235 -21.36 -10.35 10.33
CA GLY A 235 -21.22 -9.12 11.13
C GLY A 235 -19.82 -8.84 11.68
N ALA A 236 -18.88 -9.78 11.55
CA ALA A 236 -17.50 -9.65 12.02
C ALA A 236 -16.51 -9.45 10.86
N TRP A 237 -15.44 -8.70 11.12
CA TRP A 237 -14.32 -8.57 10.19
C TRP A 237 -13.48 -9.84 10.18
N LYS A 238 -13.23 -10.37 8.97
CA LYS A 238 -12.42 -11.56 8.73
C LYS A 238 -11.35 -11.26 7.71
N VAL A 239 -10.15 -11.80 7.92
CA VAL A 239 -9.03 -11.58 7.00
C VAL A 239 -9.17 -12.45 5.77
N ALA A 240 -9.36 -11.82 4.61
CA ALA A 240 -9.39 -12.46 3.30
C ALA A 240 -7.99 -12.68 2.70
N GLY A 241 -6.96 -11.97 3.21
CA GLY A 241 -5.58 -12.18 2.79
C GLY A 241 -4.59 -11.22 3.47
N ILE A 242 -3.31 -11.59 3.40
CA ILE A 242 -2.17 -10.79 3.84
C ILE A 242 -1.11 -10.77 2.73
N TYR A 243 -0.47 -9.63 2.56
CA TYR A 243 0.70 -9.46 1.73
C TYR A 243 1.76 -8.63 2.47
N VAL A 244 3.03 -9.02 2.34
CA VAL A 244 4.16 -8.38 3.03
C VAL A 244 5.22 -8.03 1.98
N SER A 245 5.58 -6.74 1.86
CA SER A 245 6.56 -6.23 0.89
C SER A 245 7.62 -5.33 1.50
#